data_AF-A0A382S8M1-F1
#
_entry.id   AF-A0A382S8M1-F1
#
_cell.length_a   1.000
_cell.length_b   1.000
_cell.length_c   1.000
_cell.angle_alpha   90.00
_cell.angle_beta   90.00
_cell.angle_gamma   90.00
#
_symmetry.space_group_name_H-M   'P 1'
#
loop_
_entity.id
_entity.type
_entity.pdbx_description
1 polymer ?
#
loop_
_entity_poly.entity_id
_entity_poly.type
_entity_poly.pdbx_seq_one_letter_code
_entity_poly.pdbx_strand_id
1 'polypeptide(L)'
;EINSDSIKTPGILIKQLLSTPAVLAAIPVYAVSNIGWLIVLSKLNLSVAYPFLASLYIFIPVLSMVFLSESLTLQHWTGIIVIGIGIGVVLSAGLA
;
A
#
# COMPACT_ATOMS: atom_id res chain seq x y z
N GLU A 1 5.44 -26.73 -5.00
CA GLU A 1 4.13 -27.23 -5.46
C GLU A 1 3.07 -26.83 -4.45
N ILE A 2 2.20 -25.87 -4.79
CA ILE A 2 1.00 -25.58 -4.00
C ILE A 2 -0.01 -26.65 -4.44
N ASN A 3 -0.20 -27.66 -3.59
CA ASN A 3 -1.06 -28.81 -3.88
C ASN A 3 -2.51 -28.35 -4.11
N SER A 4 -3.04 -28.65 -5.30
CA SER A 4 -4.37 -28.21 -5.79
C SER A 4 -5.54 -28.75 -4.95
N ASP A 5 -5.29 -29.64 -3.99
CA ASP A 5 -6.28 -30.18 -3.04
C ASP A 5 -6.52 -29.28 -1.81
N SER A 6 -5.69 -28.25 -1.57
CA SER A 6 -5.82 -27.37 -0.39
C SER A 6 -6.99 -26.38 -0.46
N ILE A 7 -7.60 -26.21 -1.64
CA ILE A 7 -8.72 -25.28 -1.89
C ILE A 7 -10.06 -25.82 -1.33
N LYS A 8 -10.18 -27.11 -1.03
CA LYS A 8 -11.47 -27.72 -0.70
C LYS A 8 -11.88 -27.60 0.78
N THR A 9 -11.03 -27.10 1.66
CA THR A 9 -11.36 -26.97 3.09
C THR A 9 -10.89 -25.63 3.67
N PRO A 10 -11.71 -24.57 3.63
CA PRO A 10 -11.32 -23.24 4.12
C PRO A 10 -10.89 -23.24 5.59
N GLY A 11 -11.41 -24.16 6.41
CA GLY A 11 -11.03 -24.28 7.82
C GLY A 11 -9.60 -24.76 8.09
N ILE A 12 -9.01 -25.53 7.16
CA ILE A 12 -7.62 -26.00 7.30
C ILE A 12 -6.65 -24.86 6.97
N LEU A 13 -6.97 -24.04 5.97
CA LEU A 13 -6.18 -22.87 5.59
C LEU A 13 -6.12 -21.84 6.71
N ILE A 14 -7.24 -21.55 7.37
CA ILE A 14 -7.27 -20.60 8.50
C ILE A 14 -6.40 -21.11 9.66
N LYS A 15 -6.51 -22.40 10.02
CA LYS A 15 -5.64 -22.99 11.06
C LYS A 15 -4.17 -22.91 10.69
N GLN A 16 -3.82 -23.20 9.43
CA GLN A 16 -2.45 -23.14 8.95
C GLN A 16 -1.88 -21.71 8.94
N LEU A 17 -2.70 -20.71 8.56
CA LEU A 17 -2.33 -19.30 8.63
C LEU A 17 -2.13 -18.85 10.08
N LEU A 18 -3.01 -19.23 11.00
CA LEU A 18 -2.88 -18.91 12.42
C LEU A 18 -1.70 -19.62 13.10
N SER A 19 -1.28 -20.78 12.59
CA SER A 19 -0.07 -21.47 13.05
C SER A 19 1.23 -20.92 12.45
N THR A 20 1.15 -19.97 11.51
CA THR A 20 2.33 -19.36 10.88
C THR A 20 2.80 -18.16 11.72
N PRO A 21 4.01 -18.21 12.33
CA PRO A 21 4.49 -17.15 13.22
C PRO A 21 4.54 -15.77 12.55
N ALA A 22 4.86 -15.72 11.26
CA ALA A 22 4.89 -14.48 10.48
C ALA A 22 3.50 -13.84 10.34
N VAL A 23 2.44 -14.65 10.20
CA VAL A 23 1.05 -14.16 10.13
C VAL A 23 0.62 -13.62 11.49
N LEU A 24 0.93 -14.35 12.57
CA LEU A 24 0.69 -13.89 13.93
C LEU A 24 1.39 -12.56 14.24
N ALA A 25 2.63 -12.38 13.76
CA ALA A 25 3.36 -11.13 13.89
C ALA A 25 2.79 -10.01 13.00
N ALA A 26 2.24 -10.34 11.83
CA ALA A 26 1.62 -9.38 10.94
C ALA A 26 0.33 -8.78 11.54
N ILE A 27 -0.46 -9.55 12.30
CA ILE A 27 -1.72 -9.08 12.91
C ILE A 27 -1.55 -7.77 13.72
N PRO A 28 -0.68 -7.69 14.75
CA PRO A 28 -0.49 -6.46 15.50
C PRO A 28 0.12 -5.34 14.65
N VAL A 29 1.01 -5.66 13.70
CA VAL A 29 1.60 -4.66 12.78
C VAL A 29 0.51 -4.01 11.91
N TYR A 30 -0.39 -4.82 11.35
CA TYR A 30 -1.55 -4.34 10.60
C TYR A 30 -2.52 -3.55 11.49
N ALA A 31 -2.76 -3.99 12.72
CA ALA A 31 -3.61 -3.26 13.65
C ALA A 31 -3.05 -1.86 13.93
N VAL A 32 -1.75 -1.75 14.22
CA VAL A 32 -1.07 -0.46 14.44
C VAL A 32 -1.11 0.40 13.17
N SER A 33 -0.85 -0.18 12.00
CA SER A 33 -0.93 0.53 10.72
C SER A 33 -2.32 1.11 10.46
N ASN A 34 -3.37 0.32 10.70
CA ASN A 34 -4.76 0.77 10.54
C ASN A 34 -5.14 1.87 11.54
N ILE A 35 -4.74 1.73 12.81
CA ILE A 35 -4.97 2.78 13.81
C ILE A 35 -4.26 4.07 13.38
N GLY A 36 -3.02 3.99 12.92
CA GLY A 36 -2.27 5.13 12.39
C GLY A 36 -3.01 5.81 11.24
N TRP A 37 -3.57 5.03 10.31
CA TRP A 37 -4.37 5.56 9.22
C TRP A 37 -5.65 6.25 9.68
N LEU A 38 -6.37 5.67 10.65
CA LEU A 38 -7.56 6.29 11.24
C LEU A 38 -7.23 7.61 11.94
N ILE A 39 -6.06 7.73 12.59
CA ILE A 39 -5.58 8.98 13.19
C ILE A 39 -5.31 10.04 12.11
N VAL A 40 -4.76 9.65 10.96
CA VAL A 40 -4.57 10.58 9.84
C VAL A 40 -5.92 11.06 9.32
N LEU A 41 -6.88 10.15 9.13
CA LEU A 41 -8.22 10.47 8.65
C LEU A 41 -9.05 11.30 9.64
N SER A 42 -8.75 11.25 10.94
CA SER A 42 -9.42 12.10 11.92
C SER A 42 -8.90 13.54 11.95
N LYS A 43 -7.71 13.78 11.36
CA LYS A 43 -7.05 15.10 11.34
C LYS A 43 -7.05 15.77 9.97
N LEU A 44 -7.10 14.99 8.90
CA LEU A 44 -7.07 15.47 7.52
C LEU A 44 -8.39 15.16 6.82
N ASN A 45 -8.82 16.08 5.95
CA ASN A 45 -9.92 15.82 5.04
C ASN A 45 -9.57 14.66 4.10
N LEU A 46 -10.56 13.81 3.81
CA LEU A 46 -10.38 12.67 2.89
C LEU A 46 -9.86 13.14 1.53
N SER A 47 -10.29 14.31 1.05
CA SER A 47 -9.82 14.93 -0.21
C SER A 47 -8.32 15.26 -0.24
N VAL A 48 -7.67 15.37 0.92
CA VAL A 48 -6.22 15.63 1.05
C VAL A 48 -5.47 14.36 1.43
N ALA A 49 -6.05 13.52 2.29
CA ALA A 49 -5.42 12.29 2.77
C ALA A 49 -5.21 11.25 1.65
N TYR A 50 -6.21 11.04 0.78
CA TYR A 50 -6.09 10.04 -0.30
C TYR A 50 -5.08 10.42 -1.38
N PRO A 51 -4.99 11.69 -1.85
CA PRO A 51 -3.92 12.08 -2.77
C PRO A 51 -2.52 11.96 -2.16
N PHE A 52 -2.39 12.24 -0.86
CA PHE A 52 -1.14 11.99 -0.15
C PHE A 52 -0.80 10.49 -0.11
N LEU A 53 -1.77 9.61 0.17
CA LEU A 53 -1.56 8.17 0.07
C LEU A 53 -1.15 7.74 -1.34
N ALA A 54 -1.80 8.28 -2.38
CA ALA A 54 -1.47 8.00 -3.77
C ALA A 54 -0.06 8.46 -4.16
N SER A 55 0.51 9.47 -3.48
CA SER A 55 1.89 9.88 -3.70
C SER A 55 2.91 8.78 -3.39
N LEU A 56 2.54 7.74 -2.64
CA LEU A 56 3.36 6.54 -2.46
C LEU A 56 3.67 5.83 -3.78
N TYR A 57 2.81 5.94 -4.80
CA TYR A 57 3.12 5.42 -6.15
C TYR A 57 4.27 6.17 -6.84
N ILE A 58 4.66 7.34 -6.32
CA ILE A 58 5.83 8.09 -6.75
C ILE A 58 7.00 7.75 -5.83
N PHE A 59 6.80 7.84 -4.52
CA PHE A 59 7.87 7.65 -3.55
C PHE A 59 8.41 6.22 -3.52
N ILE A 60 7.55 5.20 -3.53
CA ILE A 60 7.98 3.80 -3.41
C ILE A 60 8.89 3.39 -4.58
N PRO A 61 8.55 3.61 -5.86
CA PRO A 61 9.45 3.28 -6.96
C PRO A 61 10.77 4.06 -6.91
N VAL A 62 10.72 5.35 -6.59
CA VAL A 62 11.93 6.19 -6.48
C VAL A 62 12.82 5.73 -5.33
N LEU A 63 12.25 5.43 -4.17
CA LEU A 63 13.01 4.87 -3.05
C LEU A 63 13.52 3.47 -3.38
N SER A 64 12.77 2.63 -4.09
CA SER A 64 13.23 1.31 -4.55
C SER A 64 14.44 1.44 -5.47
N MET A 65 14.42 2.40 -6.40
CA MET A 65 15.57 2.69 -7.26
C MET A 65 16.81 3.09 -6.45
N VAL A 66 16.65 3.88 -5.39
CA VAL A 66 17.77 4.37 -4.57
C VAL A 66 18.29 3.31 -3.59
N PHE A 67 17.39 2.61 -2.89
CA PHE A 67 17.76 1.68 -1.80
C PHE A 67 17.98 0.25 -2.29
N LEU A 68 17.19 -0.22 -3.25
CA LEU A 68 17.28 -1.58 -3.80
C LEU A 68 18.06 -1.61 -5.13
N SER A 69 18.49 -0.46 -5.65
CA SER A 69 19.20 -0.33 -6.93
C SER A 69 18.41 -0.90 -8.12
N GLU A 70 17.07 -0.86 -8.04
CA GLU A 70 16.21 -1.31 -9.13
C GLU A 70 16.20 -0.30 -10.29
N SER A 71 16.21 -0.80 -11.52
CA SER A 71 16.16 0.07 -12.70
C SER A 71 14.70 0.41 -13.06
N LEU A 72 14.37 1.70 -13.02
CA LEU A 72 13.07 2.19 -13.49
C LEU A 72 13.10 2.40 -15.00
N THR A 73 12.25 1.68 -15.73
CA THR A 73 12.11 1.86 -17.18
C THR A 73 11.46 3.21 -17.52
N LEU A 74 11.57 3.65 -18.78
CA LEU A 74 10.94 4.88 -19.25
C LEU A 74 9.42 4.91 -19.00
N GLN A 75 8.75 3.76 -19.10
CA GLN A 75 7.31 3.62 -18.85
C GLN A 75 6.96 3.91 -17.38
N HIS A 76 7.80 3.49 -16.42
CA HIS A 76 7.59 3.79 -15.00
C HIS A 76 7.64 5.30 -14.77
N TRP A 77 8.63 5.98 -15.34
CA TRP A 77 8.75 7.44 -15.25
C TRP A 77 7.54 8.17 -15.85
N THR A 78 7.06 7.73 -17.01
CA THR A 78 5.83 8.30 -17.60
C THR A 78 4.63 8.12 -16.67
N GLY A 79 4.44 6.92 -16.10
CA GLY A 79 3.36 6.67 -15.15
C GLY A 79 3.47 7.54 -13.89
N ILE A 80 4.67 7.68 -13.34
CA ILE A 80 4.96 8.54 -12.18
C ILE A 80 4.56 10.00 -12.44
N ILE A 81 4.92 10.53 -13.62
CA ILE A 81 4.55 11.92 -14.00
C ILE A 81 3.03 12.06 -14.11
N VAL A 82 2.35 11.12 -14.76
CA VAL A 82 0.89 11.14 -14.93
C VAL A 82 0.18 11.10 -13.57
N ILE A 83 0.61 10.22 -12.67
CA ILE A 83 0.06 10.13 -11.31
C ILE A 83 0.33 11.43 -10.54
N GLY A 84 1.54 11.99 -10.65
CA GLY A 84 1.90 13.26 -10.01
C GLY A 84 1.02 14.42 -10.44
N ILE A 85 0.73 14.53 -11.74
CA ILE A 85 -0.21 15.52 -12.27
C ILE A 85 -1.61 15.29 -11.67
N GLY A 86 -2.10 14.05 -11.69
CA GLY A 86 -3.41 13.70 -11.12
C GLY A 86 -3.54 14.07 -9.65
N ILE A 87 -2.52 13.77 -8.84
CA ILE A 87 -2.46 14.16 -7.43
C ILE A 87 -2.53 15.68 -7.27
N GLY A 88 -1.74 16.43 -8.05
CA GLY A 88 -1.74 17.90 -8.01
C GLY A 88 -3.12 18.50 -8.33
N VAL A 89 -3.81 17.95 -9.33
CA VAL A 89 -5.18 18.38 -9.68
C VAL A 89 -6.15 18.12 -8.53
N VAL A 90 -6.14 16.91 -7.94
CA VAL A 90 -7.06 16.58 -6.83
C VAL A 90 -6.77 17.44 -5.59
N LEU A 91 -5.50 17.64 -5.24
CA LEU A 91 -5.12 18.49 -4.11
C LEU A 91 -5.52 19.95 -4.33
N SER A 92 -5.40 20.48 -5.56
CA SER A 92 -5.82 21.85 -5.87
C SER A 92 -7.32 22.07 -5.68
N ALA A 93 -8.13 21.05 -5.95
CA ALA A 93 -9.57 21.10 -5.70
C ALA A 93 -9.95 20.89 -4.22
N GLY A 94 -9.10 20.20 -3.45
CA GLY A 94 -9.34 19.93 -2.04
C GLY A 94 -8.83 21.01 -1.07
N LEU A 95 -7.95 21.90 -1.53
CA LEU A 95 -7.40 23.05 -0.76
C LEU A 95 -8.11 24.38 -1.07
N ALA A 96 -8.95 24.42 -2.11
CA ALA A 96 -9.80 25.56 -2.48
C ALA A 96 -11.11 25.54 -1.69
#